data_AF-A0A836RP71-F1
#
_entry.id   AF-A0A836RP71-F1
#
_cell.length_a   1.000
_cell.length_b   1.000
_cell.length_c   1.000
_cell.angle_alpha   90.00
_cell.angle_beta   90.00
_cell.angle_gamma   90.00
#
_symmetry.space_group_name_H-M   'P 1'
#
loop_
_entity.id
_entity.type
_entity.pdbx_description
1 polymer ?
#
loop_
_entity_poly.entity_id
_entity_poly.type
_entity_poly.pdbx_seq_one_letter_code
_entity_poly.pdbx_strand_id
1 'polypeptide(L)'
;KSVSRMLQRIGRAGHHIRQVSKGRIIVVDRDDLVECTVLAKAGMERKIDRVHIPRNPLDVLAQHIVGMAIEKKWSIEEAYRLVKRSYTFHTLSFDDFMSVLRFLAGRHGLEEHRVYAKIWLDENERVFGRRRGSRMIYYLNSGTIPDEVKIRVYTLDGRYVGDLEEAFVQILGPGDIFVLGGRTYEFVRSEGMKVYVRPAEGQRPTVPSWFSEMLPLAFDSALLVGVFRRWIAEMIRQNLPKSKVVDIIASQYNLEHHAAENIYDYVLEQFLFTGGLVPSDKLVLVELYQDTEEATTSIIFHTLFGRRVNDALSRAYAYKLSTMAGSNVRITVTDNAFMLTVPGIRNDIDLSRLVYSVKPDNIEDILRRVLRNTELLKRRFRHCAERGFMLLRRYRRRTRDTHTLQLNAQALLEAVERIPGFPLLKEAYREILEDYMDIENAKLVLEWIHSGKVSVSFFGPTSVPSPFAH
;
A
#
# COMPACT_ATOMS: atom_id res chain seq x y z
N LYS A 1 1.76 11.04 3.32
CA LYS A 1 1.67 12.50 3.36
C LYS A 1 1.85 13.01 1.94
N SER A 2 1.21 14.12 1.53
CA SER A 2 1.35 14.65 0.17
C SER A 2 1.30 16.18 0.15
N VAL A 3 2.09 16.78 -0.74
CA VAL A 3 2.18 18.23 -0.94
C VAL A 3 0.83 18.76 -1.39
N SER A 4 0.17 18.07 -2.32
CA SER A 4 -1.13 18.50 -2.86
C SER A 4 -2.20 18.64 -1.77
N ARG A 5 -2.29 17.68 -0.84
CA ARG A 5 -3.26 17.74 0.27
C ARG A 5 -2.91 18.81 1.30
N MET A 6 -1.63 18.99 1.59
CA MET A 6 -1.16 20.08 2.45
C MET A 6 -1.59 21.43 1.87
N LEU A 7 -1.33 21.68 0.59
CA LEU A 7 -1.76 22.90 -0.11
C LEU A 7 -3.28 23.08 -0.10
N GLN A 8 -4.05 22.01 -0.34
CA GLN A 8 -5.51 22.07 -0.27
C GLN A 8 -6.03 22.39 1.13
N ARG A 9 -5.42 21.84 2.20
CA ARG A 9 -5.80 22.13 3.58
C ARG A 9 -5.45 23.56 3.97
N ILE A 10 -4.24 24.02 3.68
CA ILE A 10 -3.78 25.38 3.97
C ILE A 10 -4.58 26.41 3.16
N GLY A 11 -4.91 26.12 1.90
CA GLY A 11 -5.68 27.00 1.03
C GLY A 11 -7.11 27.29 1.52
N ARG A 12 -7.64 26.50 2.48
CA ARG A 12 -8.92 26.82 3.16
C ARG A 12 -8.79 28.01 4.10
N ALA A 13 -7.59 28.32 4.58
CA ALA A 13 -7.33 29.50 5.39
C ALA A 13 -7.19 30.73 4.49
N GLY A 14 -7.93 31.79 4.80
CA GLY A 14 -7.91 33.03 4.02
C GLY A 14 -8.35 32.81 2.57
N HIS A 15 -9.44 32.05 2.37
CA HIS A 15 -9.98 31.69 1.06
C HIS A 15 -10.61 32.90 0.34
N HIS A 16 -9.76 33.87 -0.01
CA HIS A 16 -10.10 35.11 -0.69
C HIS A 16 -8.93 35.51 -1.60
N ILE A 17 -9.22 36.06 -2.78
CA ILE A 17 -8.21 36.29 -3.85
C ILE A 17 -7.05 37.20 -3.44
N ARG A 18 -7.24 38.04 -2.41
CA ARG A 18 -6.24 38.98 -1.88
C ARG A 18 -5.67 38.60 -0.50
N GLN A 19 -6.08 37.47 0.07
CA GLN A 19 -5.60 37.04 1.37
C GLN A 19 -4.50 36.00 1.22
N VAL A 20 -3.52 36.04 2.13
CA VAL A 20 -2.45 35.04 2.21
C VAL A 20 -2.96 33.88 3.05
N SER A 21 -2.94 32.67 2.49
CA SER A 21 -3.19 31.45 3.26
C SER A 21 -2.03 31.18 4.21
N LYS A 22 -2.32 31.18 5.52
CA LYS A 22 -1.37 30.85 6.58
C LYS A 22 -1.64 29.45 7.09
N GLY A 23 -0.62 28.59 7.06
CA GLY A 23 -0.65 27.24 7.62
C GLY A 23 0.46 27.06 8.64
N ARG A 24 0.19 26.29 9.69
CA ARG A 24 1.20 25.82 10.65
C ARG A 24 1.22 24.30 10.62
N ILE A 25 2.41 23.72 10.57
CA ILE A 25 2.61 22.27 10.62
C ILE A 25 3.19 21.96 11.99
N ILE A 26 2.54 21.07 12.73
CA ILE A 26 2.98 20.64 14.06
C ILE A 26 3.39 19.18 13.91
N VAL A 27 4.62 18.88 14.29
CA VAL A 27 5.22 17.54 14.19
C VAL A 27 5.45 17.00 15.60
N VAL A 28 5.40 15.67 15.73
CA VAL A 28 5.48 14.99 17.04
C VAL A 28 6.76 14.18 17.22
N ASP A 29 7.51 13.97 16.15
CA ASP A 29 8.78 13.23 16.14
C ASP A 29 9.78 13.81 15.13
N ARG A 30 11.02 13.32 15.17
CA ARG A 30 12.15 13.85 14.37
C ARG A 30 12.07 13.43 12.90
N ASP A 31 11.51 12.27 12.57
CA ASP A 31 11.28 11.86 11.19
C ASP A 31 10.21 12.74 10.53
N ASP A 32 9.11 12.98 11.23
CA ASP A 32 8.02 13.85 10.78
C ASP A 32 8.50 15.30 10.62
N LEU A 33 9.38 15.78 11.50
CA LEU A 33 10.04 17.08 11.33
C LEU A 33 10.79 17.18 10.00
N VAL A 34 11.58 16.16 9.67
CA VAL A 34 12.34 16.11 8.41
C VAL A 34 11.39 16.04 7.20
N GLU A 35 10.40 15.14 7.23
CA GLU A 35 9.43 14.96 6.15
C GLU A 35 8.62 16.23 5.90
N CYS A 36 8.03 16.81 6.95
CA CYS A 36 7.21 18.02 6.83
C CYS A 36 8.01 19.23 6.36
N THR A 37 9.27 19.37 6.79
CA THR A 37 10.18 20.41 6.30
C THR A 37 10.34 20.34 4.78
N VAL A 38 10.60 19.14 4.26
CA VAL A 38 10.78 18.91 2.83
C VAL A 38 9.48 19.11 2.06
N LEU A 39 8.35 18.63 2.57
CA LEU A 39 7.04 18.79 1.95
C LEU A 39 6.59 20.26 1.91
N ALA A 40 6.84 21.02 2.99
CA ALA A 40 6.56 22.46 3.05
C ALA A 40 7.35 23.22 1.97
N LYS A 41 8.65 22.92 1.85
CA LYS A 41 9.52 23.48 0.82
C LYS A 41 9.05 23.13 -0.59
N ALA A 42 8.71 21.87 -0.85
CA ALA A 42 8.18 21.43 -2.13
C ALA A 42 6.87 22.16 -2.49
N GLY A 43 5.98 22.37 -1.51
CA GLY A 43 4.77 23.16 -1.67
C GLY A 43 5.03 24.61 -2.05
N MET A 44 6.00 25.27 -1.40
CA MET A 44 6.41 26.63 -1.74
C MET A 44 6.99 26.72 -3.17
N GLU A 45 7.69 25.67 -3.61
CA GLU A 45 8.26 25.56 -4.96
C GLU A 45 7.28 25.06 -6.01
N ARG A 46 6.00 24.85 -5.65
CA ARG A 46 4.94 24.32 -6.54
C ARG A 46 5.25 22.94 -7.11
N LYS A 47 6.09 22.16 -6.41
CA LYS A 47 6.38 20.76 -6.74
C LYS A 47 5.32 19.88 -6.07
N ILE A 48 4.33 19.46 -6.85
CA ILE A 48 3.25 18.60 -6.38
C ILE A 48 3.52 17.14 -6.74
N ASP A 49 2.97 16.23 -5.94
CA ASP A 49 3.09 14.79 -6.14
C ASP A 49 2.47 14.34 -7.48
N ARG A 50 3.05 13.33 -8.11
CA ARG A 50 2.47 12.71 -9.30
C ARG A 50 1.13 12.05 -8.98
N VAL A 51 0.18 12.20 -9.91
CA VAL A 51 -1.10 11.49 -9.84
C VAL A 51 -0.95 10.14 -10.51
N HIS A 52 -1.19 9.08 -9.76
CA HIS A 52 -1.35 7.75 -10.33
C HIS A 52 -2.79 7.56 -10.82
N ILE A 53 -2.94 7.18 -12.09
CA ILE A 53 -4.24 6.88 -12.69
C ILE A 53 -4.24 5.38 -13.00
N PRO A 54 -5.15 4.59 -12.38
CA PRO A 54 -5.27 3.16 -12.64
C PRO A 54 -5.39 2.85 -14.13
N ARG A 55 -4.70 1.80 -14.58
CA ARG A 55 -4.75 1.36 -15.98
C ARG A 55 -5.55 0.07 -16.10
N ASN A 56 -6.46 0.04 -17.06
CA ASN A 56 -7.28 -1.12 -17.40
C ASN A 56 -8.02 -1.78 -16.21
N PRO A 57 -8.72 -1.04 -15.32
CA PRO A 57 -9.49 -1.62 -14.23
C PRO A 57 -10.65 -2.48 -14.75
N LEU A 58 -10.50 -3.80 -14.72
CA LEU A 58 -11.39 -4.73 -15.44
C LEU A 58 -12.77 -4.86 -14.79
N ASP A 59 -12.88 -4.58 -13.50
CA ASP A 59 -14.13 -4.53 -12.76
C ASP A 59 -14.97 -3.29 -13.10
N VAL A 60 -14.33 -2.14 -13.30
CA VAL A 60 -14.97 -0.90 -13.80
C VAL A 60 -15.36 -1.08 -15.26
N LEU A 61 -14.51 -1.74 -16.07
CA LEU A 61 -14.87 -2.13 -17.43
C LEU A 61 -16.14 -3.00 -17.47
N ALA A 62 -16.26 -3.95 -16.53
CA ALA A 62 -17.46 -4.77 -16.42
C ALA A 62 -18.73 -3.92 -16.18
N GLN A 63 -18.64 -2.87 -15.36
CA GLN A 63 -19.76 -1.93 -15.20
C GLN A 63 -20.12 -1.22 -16.50
N HIS A 64 -19.11 -0.70 -17.21
CA HIS A 64 -19.32 -0.02 -18.47
C HIS A 64 -19.95 -0.94 -19.52
N ILE A 65 -19.49 -2.18 -19.66
CA ILE A 65 -20.03 -3.14 -20.62
C ILE A 65 -21.51 -3.44 -20.33
N VAL A 66 -21.89 -3.65 -19.07
CA VAL A 66 -23.30 -3.84 -18.71
C VAL A 66 -24.13 -2.60 -19.03
N GLY A 67 -23.60 -1.40 -18.76
CA GLY A 67 -24.24 -0.13 -19.14
C GLY A 67 -24.44 -0.01 -20.66
N MET A 68 -23.41 -0.30 -21.45
CA MET A 68 -23.46 -0.33 -22.91
C MET A 68 -24.52 -1.31 -23.43
N ALA A 69 -24.52 -2.53 -22.89
CA ALA A 69 -25.46 -3.58 -23.27
C ALA A 69 -26.93 -3.17 -23.01
N ILE A 70 -27.19 -2.39 -21.96
CA ILE A 70 -28.53 -1.90 -21.59
C ILE A 70 -29.06 -0.86 -22.59
N GLU A 71 -28.17 -0.08 -23.19
CA GLU A 71 -28.47 1.04 -24.08
C GLU A 71 -28.87 0.54 -25.48
N LYS A 72 -28.02 -0.28 -26.13
CA LYS A 72 -28.32 -0.90 -27.43
C LYS A 72 -27.61 -2.25 -27.62
N LYS A 73 -27.86 -2.91 -28.75
CA LYS A 73 -27.04 -4.03 -29.26
C LYS A 73 -25.73 -3.46 -29.80
N TRP A 74 -24.59 -3.98 -29.33
CA TRP A 74 -23.26 -3.52 -29.73
C TRP A 74 -22.54 -4.61 -30.54
N SER A 75 -21.78 -4.19 -31.57
CA SER A 75 -20.68 -4.99 -32.08
C SER A 75 -19.53 -5.00 -31.07
N ILE A 76 -18.86 -6.14 -30.92
CA ILE A 76 -17.69 -6.30 -30.04
C ILE A 76 -16.60 -5.28 -30.42
N GLU A 77 -16.34 -5.07 -31.72
CA GLU A 77 -15.31 -4.17 -32.24
C GLU A 77 -15.67 -2.70 -32.02
N GLU A 78 -16.93 -2.33 -32.23
CA GLU A 78 -17.42 -0.96 -31.98
C GLU A 78 -17.27 -0.62 -30.50
N ALA A 79 -17.69 -1.53 -29.63
CA ALA A 79 -17.59 -1.35 -28.18
C ALA A 79 -16.13 -1.26 -27.71
N TYR A 80 -15.27 -2.16 -28.18
CA TYR A 80 -13.85 -2.14 -27.86
C TYR A 80 -13.18 -0.83 -28.30
N ARG A 81 -13.44 -0.36 -29.54
CA ARG A 81 -12.93 0.92 -30.05
C ARG A 81 -13.42 2.09 -29.22
N LEU A 82 -14.70 2.11 -28.81
CA LEU A 82 -15.23 3.17 -27.94
C LEU A 82 -14.52 3.17 -26.58
N VAL A 83 -14.38 2.01 -25.92
CA VAL A 83 -13.74 1.88 -24.61
C VAL A 83 -12.29 2.39 -24.65
N LYS A 84 -11.51 2.01 -25.68
CA LYS A 84 -10.11 2.45 -25.82
C LYS A 84 -9.90 3.94 -26.03
N ARG A 85 -10.96 4.72 -26.31
CA ARG A 85 -10.86 6.19 -26.39
C ARG A 85 -10.64 6.83 -25.02
N SER A 86 -10.92 6.13 -23.92
CA SER A 86 -10.63 6.65 -22.58
C SER A 86 -9.14 6.48 -22.23
N TYR A 87 -8.59 7.41 -21.46
CA TYR A 87 -7.21 7.33 -21.00
C TYR A 87 -6.95 6.06 -20.17
N THR A 88 -7.91 5.62 -19.37
CA THR A 88 -7.76 4.44 -18.51
C THR A 88 -7.70 3.12 -19.30
N PHE A 89 -8.33 3.05 -20.47
CA PHE A 89 -8.43 1.82 -21.27
C PHE A 89 -7.70 1.86 -22.63
N HIS A 90 -6.92 2.92 -22.92
CA HIS A 90 -6.25 3.05 -24.23
C HIS A 90 -5.25 1.92 -24.54
N THR A 91 -4.69 1.27 -23.52
CA THR A 91 -3.81 0.10 -23.65
C THR A 91 -4.50 -1.25 -23.42
N LEU A 92 -5.83 -1.26 -23.23
CA LEU A 92 -6.59 -2.49 -22.97
C LEU A 92 -6.39 -3.50 -24.11
N SER A 93 -5.96 -4.71 -23.77
CA SER A 93 -5.83 -5.80 -24.72
C SER A 93 -7.22 -6.29 -25.18
N PHE A 94 -7.31 -6.78 -26.42
CA PHE A 94 -8.56 -7.34 -26.92
C PHE A 94 -8.96 -8.61 -26.13
N ASP A 95 -7.98 -9.39 -25.69
CA ASP A 95 -8.19 -10.60 -24.89
C ASP A 95 -8.77 -10.28 -23.52
N ASP A 96 -8.28 -9.24 -22.83
CA ASP A 96 -8.85 -8.80 -21.55
C ASP A 96 -10.28 -8.29 -21.73
N PHE A 97 -10.54 -7.54 -22.79
CA PHE A 97 -11.89 -7.08 -23.13
C PHE A 97 -12.84 -8.26 -23.36
N MET A 98 -12.42 -9.25 -24.14
CA MET A 98 -13.18 -10.47 -24.39
C MET A 98 -13.36 -11.32 -23.11
N SER A 99 -12.34 -11.38 -22.24
CA SER A 99 -12.42 -12.06 -20.96
C SER A 99 -13.52 -11.48 -20.08
N VAL A 100 -13.63 -10.15 -20.01
CA VAL A 100 -14.73 -9.48 -19.28
C VAL A 100 -16.09 -9.74 -19.93
N LEU A 101 -16.21 -9.70 -21.26
CA LEU A 101 -17.44 -10.04 -21.96
C LEU A 101 -17.91 -11.47 -21.66
N ARG A 102 -17.01 -12.45 -21.75
CA ARG A 102 -17.28 -13.86 -21.47
C ARG A 102 -17.68 -14.09 -20.03
N PHE A 103 -17.02 -13.41 -19.09
CA PHE A 103 -17.41 -13.38 -17.68
C PHE A 103 -18.85 -12.86 -17.51
N LEU A 104 -19.16 -11.69 -18.06
CA LEU A 104 -20.50 -11.11 -17.95
C LEU A 104 -21.57 -11.94 -18.68
N ALA A 105 -21.19 -12.70 -19.70
CA ALA A 105 -22.06 -13.62 -20.42
C ALA A 105 -22.24 -14.98 -19.72
N GLY A 106 -21.51 -15.24 -18.61
CA GLY A 106 -21.61 -16.48 -17.84
C GLY A 106 -20.88 -17.68 -18.45
N ARG A 107 -19.86 -17.46 -19.29
CA ARG A 107 -19.12 -18.54 -20.00
C ARG A 107 -18.14 -19.34 -19.13
N HIS A 108 -18.07 -19.05 -17.83
CA HIS A 108 -17.13 -19.65 -16.89
C HIS A 108 -17.77 -20.68 -15.93
N GLY A 109 -19.03 -21.07 -16.13
CA GLY A 109 -19.67 -22.12 -15.32
C GLY A 109 -19.89 -21.76 -13.84
N LEU A 110 -19.92 -20.47 -13.49
CA LEU A 110 -20.05 -20.01 -12.10
C LEU A 110 -21.50 -20.02 -11.56
N GLU A 111 -22.43 -20.67 -12.26
CA GLU A 111 -23.85 -20.71 -11.90
C GLU A 111 -24.09 -21.48 -10.59
N GLU A 112 -23.29 -22.52 -10.31
CA GLU A 112 -23.31 -23.27 -9.04
C GLU A 112 -23.02 -22.35 -7.83
N HIS A 113 -22.21 -21.31 -8.04
CA HIS A 113 -21.89 -20.31 -7.04
C HIS A 113 -22.85 -19.10 -7.09
N ARG A 114 -24.01 -19.24 -7.76
CA ARG A 114 -25.06 -18.23 -7.92
C ARG A 114 -24.59 -16.97 -8.65
N VAL A 115 -23.57 -17.09 -9.51
CA VAL A 115 -23.11 -16.01 -10.39
C VAL A 115 -23.72 -16.19 -11.77
N TYR A 116 -24.78 -15.45 -12.03
CA TYR A 116 -25.51 -15.50 -13.30
C TYR A 116 -25.02 -14.47 -14.31
N ALA A 117 -25.18 -14.73 -15.60
CA ALA A 117 -24.85 -13.76 -16.64
C ALA A 117 -25.65 -12.46 -16.52
N LYS A 118 -24.99 -11.35 -16.86
CA LYS A 118 -25.54 -9.98 -16.89
C LYS A 118 -25.80 -9.48 -18.29
N ILE A 119 -25.22 -10.10 -19.31
CA ILE A 119 -25.47 -9.80 -20.73
C ILE A 119 -25.72 -11.11 -21.49
N TRP A 120 -26.22 -11.01 -22.72
CA TRP A 120 -26.06 -12.08 -23.70
C TRP A 120 -24.90 -11.73 -24.63
N LEU A 121 -24.21 -12.75 -25.14
CA LEU A 121 -23.07 -12.63 -26.04
C LEU A 121 -23.17 -13.71 -27.12
N ASP A 122 -23.15 -13.27 -28.37
CA ASP A 122 -22.99 -14.11 -29.56
C ASP A 122 -21.60 -13.87 -30.15
N GLU A 123 -20.70 -14.85 -30.00
CA GLU A 123 -19.32 -14.75 -30.51
C GLU A 123 -19.24 -15.00 -32.03
N ASN A 124 -20.25 -15.66 -32.63
CA ASN A 124 -20.29 -15.91 -34.07
C ASN A 124 -20.72 -14.65 -34.82
N GLU A 125 -21.81 -14.02 -34.37
CA GLU A 125 -22.25 -12.71 -34.89
C GLU A 125 -21.39 -11.55 -34.37
N ARG A 126 -20.51 -11.79 -33.38
CA ARG A 126 -19.63 -10.80 -32.74
C ARG A 126 -20.37 -9.62 -32.14
N VAL A 127 -21.47 -9.91 -31.44
CA VAL A 127 -22.39 -8.92 -30.88
C VAL A 127 -22.82 -9.30 -29.46
N PHE A 128 -23.13 -8.28 -28.66
CA PHE A 128 -23.65 -8.47 -27.31
C PHE A 128 -24.74 -7.44 -27.01
N GLY A 129 -25.53 -7.72 -25.97
CA GLY A 129 -26.59 -6.82 -25.55
C GLY A 129 -27.29 -7.21 -24.27
N ARG A 130 -28.37 -6.49 -24.00
CA ARG A 130 -29.13 -6.57 -22.75
C ARG A 130 -29.74 -7.96 -22.51
N ARG A 131 -29.47 -8.55 -21.35
CA ARG A 131 -30.22 -9.69 -20.81
C ARG A 131 -31.36 -9.21 -19.90
N ARG A 132 -32.37 -10.06 -19.66
CA ARG A 132 -33.45 -9.74 -18.71
C ARG A 132 -32.86 -9.54 -17.30
N GLY A 133 -33.21 -8.42 -16.66
CA GLY A 133 -32.77 -8.08 -15.30
C GLY A 133 -31.53 -7.19 -15.20
N SER A 134 -30.78 -6.98 -16.30
CA SER A 134 -29.53 -6.20 -16.28
C SER A 134 -29.73 -4.75 -15.83
N ARG A 135 -30.82 -4.09 -16.25
CA ARG A 135 -31.15 -2.71 -15.83
C ARG A 135 -31.24 -2.56 -14.31
N MET A 136 -31.99 -3.45 -13.66
CA MET A 136 -32.16 -3.43 -12.21
C MET A 136 -30.81 -3.67 -11.51
N ILE A 137 -30.03 -4.64 -11.98
CA ILE A 137 -28.72 -4.94 -11.40
C ILE A 137 -27.81 -3.71 -11.50
N TYR A 138 -27.73 -3.10 -12.69
CA TYR A 138 -26.89 -1.93 -12.96
C TYR A 138 -27.25 -0.75 -12.05
N TYR A 139 -28.50 -0.30 -12.04
CA TYR A 139 -28.89 0.88 -11.25
C TYR A 139 -28.79 0.68 -9.72
N LEU A 140 -28.91 -0.55 -9.23
CA LEU A 140 -28.85 -0.82 -7.80
C LEU A 140 -27.44 -1.06 -7.26
N ASN A 141 -26.47 -1.37 -8.13
CA ASN A 141 -25.13 -1.82 -7.72
C ASN A 141 -23.99 -1.06 -8.40
N SER A 142 -24.25 -0.18 -9.37
CA SER A 142 -23.20 0.61 -10.01
C SER A 142 -22.59 1.62 -9.04
N GLY A 143 -21.28 1.81 -9.17
CA GLY A 143 -20.46 2.64 -8.28
C GLY A 143 -19.08 2.03 -8.08
N THR A 144 -18.10 2.88 -7.82
CA THR A 144 -16.70 2.46 -7.60
C THR A 144 -16.27 2.53 -6.14
N ILE A 145 -17.03 3.25 -5.31
CA ILE A 145 -16.77 3.35 -3.86
C ILE A 145 -17.26 2.05 -3.21
N PRO A 146 -16.37 1.26 -2.56
CA PRO A 146 -16.79 0.10 -1.80
C PRO A 146 -17.58 0.55 -0.57
N ASP A 147 -18.56 -0.24 -0.14
CA ASP A 147 -19.26 0.05 1.11
C ASP A 147 -18.31 -0.21 2.28
N GLU A 148 -18.09 0.78 3.14
CA GLU A 148 -17.28 0.59 4.35
C GLU A 148 -18.02 -0.31 5.34
N VAL A 149 -17.40 -1.42 5.70
CA VAL A 149 -17.94 -2.37 6.67
C VAL A 149 -17.11 -2.32 7.95
N LYS A 150 -17.80 -2.25 9.09
CA LYS A 150 -17.19 -2.43 10.40
C LYS A 150 -16.85 -3.89 10.64
N ILE A 151 -15.64 -4.14 11.13
CA ILE A 151 -15.13 -5.46 11.46
C ILE A 151 -15.17 -5.64 12.97
N ARG A 152 -15.81 -6.71 13.42
CA ARG A 152 -16.03 -6.95 14.85
C ARG A 152 -14.76 -7.52 15.49
N VAL A 153 -14.34 -6.93 16.59
CA VAL A 153 -13.17 -7.35 17.36
C VAL A 153 -13.61 -8.23 18.51
N TYR A 154 -12.96 -9.38 18.63
CA TYR A 154 -13.17 -10.35 19.70
C TYR A 154 -11.84 -10.68 20.38
N THR A 155 -11.86 -10.91 21.67
CA THR A 155 -10.74 -11.56 22.36
C THR A 155 -10.66 -13.04 21.98
N LEU A 156 -9.54 -13.70 22.28
CA LEU A 156 -9.37 -15.14 22.01
C LEU A 156 -10.38 -16.03 22.77
N ASP A 157 -10.87 -15.59 23.92
CA ASP A 157 -11.97 -16.21 24.69
C ASP A 157 -13.37 -15.92 24.11
N GLY A 158 -13.46 -15.17 23.01
CA GLY A 158 -14.71 -14.93 22.28
C GLY A 158 -15.52 -13.73 22.78
N ARG A 159 -14.99 -12.91 23.70
CA ARG A 159 -15.64 -11.70 24.17
C ARG A 159 -15.54 -10.59 23.13
N TYR A 160 -16.68 -9.96 22.80
CA TYR A 160 -16.71 -8.79 21.92
C TYR A 160 -16.08 -7.57 22.60
N VAL A 161 -15.21 -6.87 21.87
CA VAL A 161 -14.45 -5.70 22.36
C VAL A 161 -14.94 -4.40 21.72
N GLY A 162 -15.24 -4.43 20.42
CA GLY A 162 -15.61 -3.24 19.65
C GLY A 162 -15.54 -3.49 18.15
N ASP A 163 -15.52 -2.42 17.37
CA ASP A 163 -15.47 -2.47 15.91
C ASP A 163 -14.26 -1.70 15.37
N LEU A 164 -13.67 -2.20 14.28
CA LEU A 164 -12.63 -1.53 13.50
C LEU A 164 -13.09 -1.25 12.08
N GLU A 165 -12.52 -0.24 11.45
CA GLU A 165 -12.69 -0.01 10.02
C GLU A 165 -11.95 -1.08 9.22
N GLU A 166 -12.54 -1.54 8.11
CA GLU A 166 -11.92 -2.56 7.25
C GLU A 166 -10.53 -2.16 6.76
N ALA A 167 -10.35 -0.89 6.40
CA ALA A 167 -9.08 -0.35 5.91
C ALA A 167 -7.99 -0.35 7.00
N PHE A 168 -8.36 -0.12 8.26
CA PHE A 168 -7.45 -0.24 9.39
C PHE A 168 -6.99 -1.70 9.57
N VAL A 169 -7.92 -2.65 9.51
CA VAL A 169 -7.57 -4.07 9.63
C VAL A 169 -6.68 -4.56 8.48
N GLN A 170 -6.73 -3.94 7.29
CA GLN A 170 -5.87 -4.31 6.16
C GLN A 170 -4.38 -4.04 6.41
N ILE A 171 -4.04 -3.09 7.28
CA ILE A 171 -2.65 -2.77 7.61
C ILE A 171 -2.13 -3.50 8.85
N LEU A 172 -3.00 -4.18 9.61
CA LEU A 172 -2.58 -4.90 10.82
C LEU A 172 -1.88 -6.21 10.48
N GLY A 173 -0.68 -6.39 11.03
CA GLY A 173 0.07 -7.63 11.09
C GLY A 173 -0.03 -8.30 12.47
N PRO A 174 0.11 -9.64 12.56
CA PRO A 174 0.23 -10.33 13.84
C PRO A 174 1.29 -9.70 14.75
N GLY A 175 0.90 -9.38 15.99
CA GLY A 175 1.74 -8.69 16.98
C GLY A 175 1.55 -7.17 17.02
N ASP A 176 0.81 -6.56 16.08
CA ASP A 176 0.56 -5.11 16.13
C ASP A 176 -0.34 -4.73 17.30
N ILE A 177 0.03 -3.68 18.01
CA ILE A 177 -0.69 -3.17 19.17
C ILE A 177 -1.43 -1.90 18.77
N PHE A 178 -2.73 -1.86 19.01
CA PHE A 178 -3.56 -0.70 18.70
C PHE A 178 -4.48 -0.36 19.88
N VAL A 179 -4.96 0.89 19.90
CA VAL A 179 -5.92 1.35 20.90
C VAL A 179 -7.34 1.16 20.38
N LEU A 180 -8.19 0.49 21.18
CA LEU A 180 -9.63 0.39 20.94
C LEU A 180 -10.38 0.66 22.24
N GLY A 181 -11.26 1.66 22.24
CA GLY A 181 -12.02 2.03 23.44
C GLY A 181 -11.14 2.47 24.62
N GLY A 182 -9.98 3.09 24.34
CA GLY A 182 -9.04 3.54 25.38
C GLY A 182 -8.15 2.45 25.98
N ARG A 183 -8.25 1.21 25.49
CA ARG A 183 -7.40 0.08 25.91
C ARG A 183 -6.56 -0.42 24.75
N THR A 184 -5.42 -1.03 25.06
CA THR A 184 -4.48 -1.57 24.08
C THR A 184 -4.68 -3.05 23.85
N TYR A 185 -4.69 -3.44 22.59
CA TYR A 185 -4.90 -4.80 22.13
C TYR A 185 -3.85 -5.19 21.09
N GLU A 186 -3.29 -6.39 21.22
CA GLU A 186 -2.41 -7.02 20.24
C GLU A 186 -3.25 -7.78 19.21
N PHE A 187 -3.07 -7.46 17.93
CA PHE A 187 -3.68 -8.17 16.82
C PHE A 187 -3.08 -9.56 16.67
N VAL A 188 -3.91 -10.61 16.74
CA VAL A 188 -3.45 -11.99 16.58
C VAL A 188 -3.72 -12.48 15.16
N ARG A 189 -4.98 -12.36 14.71
CA ARG A 189 -5.41 -12.80 13.38
C ARG A 189 -6.72 -12.15 12.97
N SER A 190 -6.96 -12.09 11.66
CA SER A 190 -8.25 -11.75 11.07
C SER A 190 -8.84 -12.96 10.37
N GLU A 191 -10.15 -13.15 10.49
CA GLU A 191 -10.89 -14.20 9.80
C GLU A 191 -12.25 -13.65 9.35
N GLY A 192 -12.37 -13.36 8.05
CA GLY A 192 -13.56 -12.74 7.49
C GLY A 192 -13.87 -11.38 8.13
N MET A 193 -15.07 -11.24 8.72
CA MET A 193 -15.53 -10.01 9.38
C MET A 193 -15.26 -10.00 10.90
N LYS A 194 -14.34 -10.85 11.36
CA LYS A 194 -13.90 -10.91 12.75
C LYS A 194 -12.39 -10.70 12.85
N VAL A 195 -11.99 -9.96 13.86
CA VAL A 195 -10.59 -9.82 14.29
C VAL A 195 -10.45 -10.40 15.67
N TYR A 196 -9.41 -11.19 15.88
CA TYR A 196 -9.09 -11.79 17.16
C TYR A 196 -7.87 -11.09 17.77
N VAL A 197 -8.01 -10.68 19.03
CA VAL A 197 -6.99 -9.92 19.75
C VAL A 197 -6.66 -10.52 21.12
N ARG A 198 -5.49 -10.15 21.64
CA ARG A 198 -5.10 -10.36 23.04
C ARG A 198 -5.00 -9.00 23.74
N PRO A 199 -5.44 -8.88 25.01
CA PRO A 199 -5.18 -7.68 25.80
C PRO A 199 -3.67 -7.41 25.91
N ALA A 200 -3.27 -6.16 25.69
CA ALA A 200 -1.87 -5.71 25.78
C ALA A 200 -1.78 -4.44 26.63
N GLU A 201 -2.48 -4.42 27.78
CA GLU A 201 -2.60 -3.25 28.64
C GLU A 201 -1.22 -2.71 29.06
N GLY A 202 -1.03 -1.40 28.91
CA GLY A 202 0.22 -0.71 29.25
C GLY A 202 1.31 -0.75 28.16
N GLN A 203 1.16 -1.60 27.13
CA GLN A 203 2.07 -1.58 25.99
C GLN A 203 1.76 -0.40 25.06
N ARG A 204 2.79 0.19 24.47
CA ARG A 204 2.63 1.30 23.53
C ARG A 204 2.03 0.80 22.22
N PRO A 205 1.06 1.52 21.62
CA PRO A 205 0.55 1.18 20.30
C PRO A 205 1.69 1.17 19.26
N THR A 206 1.77 0.12 18.46
CA THR A 206 2.71 0.02 17.33
C THR A 206 2.10 0.61 16.05
N VAL A 207 0.78 0.78 16.03
CA VAL A 207 0.05 1.42 14.94
C VAL A 207 -0.81 2.56 15.48
N PRO A 208 -0.92 3.69 14.76
CA PRO A 208 -1.84 4.77 15.08
C PRO A 208 -3.28 4.32 15.22
N SER A 209 -4.04 5.06 16.04
CA SER A 209 -5.43 4.77 16.37
C SER A 209 -6.42 4.94 15.21
N TRP A 210 -6.04 5.64 14.13
CA TRP A 210 -6.92 5.92 12.99
C TRP A 210 -6.21 5.82 11.64
N PHE A 211 -6.79 5.04 10.72
CA PHE A 211 -6.24 4.80 9.39
C PHE A 211 -6.25 6.05 8.48
N SER A 212 -7.28 6.91 8.61
CA SER A 212 -7.44 8.11 7.79
C SER A 212 -6.37 9.19 8.03
N GLU A 213 -5.56 9.05 9.09
CA GLU A 213 -4.42 9.92 9.40
C GLU A 213 -3.11 9.45 8.76
N MET A 214 -2.94 8.14 8.53
CA MET A 214 -1.72 7.57 7.94
C MET A 214 -1.79 7.49 6.42
N LEU A 215 -1.75 8.65 5.79
CA LEU A 215 -1.47 8.71 4.37
C LEU A 215 -0.01 8.33 4.17
N PRO A 216 0.32 7.34 3.31
CA PRO A 216 1.72 6.99 3.05
C PRO A 216 2.43 8.16 2.37
N LEU A 217 3.70 8.38 2.69
CA LEU A 217 4.58 9.30 1.98
C LEU A 217 4.68 8.84 0.52
N ALA A 218 4.44 9.76 -0.42
CA ALA A 218 4.57 9.47 -1.84
C ALA A 218 6.03 9.23 -2.22
N PHE A 219 6.27 8.38 -3.24
CA PHE A 219 7.62 8.03 -3.69
C PHE A 219 8.48 9.25 -4.03
N ASP A 220 7.97 10.19 -4.84
CA ASP A 220 8.69 11.41 -5.21
C ASP A 220 9.06 12.26 -3.99
N SER A 221 8.13 12.36 -3.03
CA SER A 221 8.31 13.08 -1.78
C SER A 221 9.36 12.41 -0.89
N ALA A 222 9.37 11.08 -0.81
CA ALA A 222 10.37 10.31 -0.07
C ALA A 222 11.78 10.48 -0.67
N LEU A 223 11.90 10.53 -2.01
CA LEU A 223 13.17 10.82 -2.66
C LEU A 223 13.71 12.21 -2.32
N LEU A 224 12.83 13.24 -2.24
CA LEU A 224 13.25 14.57 -1.81
C LEU A 224 13.77 14.57 -0.37
N VAL A 225 13.17 13.77 0.52
CA VAL A 225 13.69 13.56 1.88
C VAL A 225 15.06 12.89 1.85
N GLY A 226 15.26 11.91 0.96
CA GLY A 226 16.56 11.29 0.72
C GLY A 226 17.64 12.29 0.28
N VAL A 227 17.33 13.16 -0.68
CA VAL A 227 18.25 14.22 -1.12
C VAL A 227 18.60 15.16 0.04
N PHE A 228 17.60 15.55 0.84
CA PHE A 228 17.80 16.44 1.98
C PHE A 228 18.70 15.82 3.06
N ARG A 229 18.48 14.55 3.43
CA ARG A 229 19.36 13.82 4.37
C ARG A 229 20.79 13.71 3.85
N ARG A 230 20.96 13.39 2.56
CA ARG A 230 22.29 13.32 1.94
C ARG A 230 23.01 14.66 1.96
N TRP A 231 22.31 15.73 1.62
CA TRP A 231 22.88 17.07 1.61
C TRP A 231 23.42 17.49 2.98
N ILE A 232 22.68 17.19 4.05
CA ILE A 232 23.13 17.44 5.43
C ILE A 232 24.33 16.55 5.78
N ALA A 233 24.25 15.25 5.47
CA ALA A 233 25.34 14.31 5.72
C ALA A 233 26.64 14.67 4.97
N GLU A 234 26.54 15.25 3.77
CA GLU A 234 27.69 15.77 3.00
C GLU A 234 28.35 16.95 3.72
N MET A 235 27.56 17.89 4.25
CA MET A 235 28.09 19.02 5.03
C MET A 235 28.75 18.57 6.33
N ILE A 236 28.17 17.59 7.03
CA ILE A 236 28.75 16.97 8.22
C ILE A 236 30.08 16.29 7.87
N ARG A 237 30.13 15.52 6.78
CA ARG A 237 31.35 14.82 6.32
C ARG A 237 32.47 15.80 5.96
N GLN A 238 32.13 16.98 5.45
CA GLN A 238 33.08 18.07 5.17
C GLN A 238 33.52 18.84 6.43
N ASN A 239 33.06 18.44 7.63
CA ASN A 239 33.34 19.09 8.90
C ASN A 239 32.98 20.59 8.90
N LEU A 240 31.88 20.98 8.25
CA LEU A 240 31.37 22.34 8.39
C LEU A 240 30.93 22.58 9.84
N PRO A 241 31.14 23.80 10.40
CA PRO A 241 30.66 24.13 11.74
C PRO A 241 29.14 23.98 11.86
N LYS A 242 28.66 23.38 12.96
CA LYS A 242 27.22 23.17 13.24
C LYS A 242 26.40 24.44 12.99
N SER A 243 26.83 25.59 13.55
CA SER A 243 26.14 26.88 13.39
C SER A 243 25.90 27.23 11.92
N LYS A 244 26.92 27.07 11.08
CA LYS A 244 26.84 27.34 9.64
C LYS A 244 25.85 26.41 8.94
N VAL A 245 25.85 25.12 9.27
CA VAL A 245 24.92 24.15 8.66
C VAL A 245 23.48 24.45 9.07
N VAL A 246 23.25 24.75 10.35
CA VAL A 246 21.92 25.12 10.87
C VAL A 246 21.40 26.40 10.19
N ASP A 247 22.23 27.43 10.04
CA ASP A 247 21.85 28.67 9.33
C ASP A 247 21.49 28.42 7.87
N ILE A 248 22.22 27.53 7.20
CA ILE A 248 21.96 27.12 5.82
C ILE A 248 20.60 26.39 5.72
N ILE A 249 20.32 25.43 6.61
CA ILE A 249 19.04 24.70 6.64
C ILE A 249 17.89 25.66 6.91
N ALA A 250 18.02 26.49 7.95
CA ALA A 250 16.98 27.44 8.37
C ALA A 250 16.61 28.41 7.26
N SER A 251 17.60 28.98 6.57
CA SER A 251 17.38 29.93 5.48
C SER A 251 16.77 29.29 4.23
N GLN A 252 17.28 28.13 3.80
CA GLN A 252 16.82 27.50 2.55
C GLN A 252 15.41 26.89 2.68
N TYR A 253 15.07 26.36 3.85
CA TYR A 253 13.78 25.70 4.11
C TYR A 253 12.79 26.57 4.88
N ASN A 254 13.18 27.82 5.22
CA ASN A 254 12.36 28.78 5.94
C ASN A 254 11.86 28.22 7.29
N LEU A 255 12.79 27.65 8.05
CA LEU A 255 12.54 27.03 9.36
C LEU A 255 12.95 27.95 10.50
N GLU A 256 12.35 27.73 11.65
CA GLU A 256 12.88 28.26 12.91
C GLU A 256 14.22 27.60 13.24
N HIS A 257 15.12 28.35 13.88
CA HIS A 257 16.50 27.91 14.13
C HIS A 257 16.56 26.62 14.96
N HIS A 258 15.71 26.51 15.99
CA HIS A 258 15.63 25.32 16.83
C HIS A 258 15.22 24.06 16.04
N ALA A 259 14.34 24.21 15.03
CA ALA A 259 13.89 23.10 14.19
C ALA A 259 15.02 22.64 13.25
N ALA A 260 15.74 23.59 12.66
CA ALA A 260 16.92 23.30 11.84
C ALA A 260 18.04 22.63 12.65
N GLU A 261 18.23 23.03 13.91
CA GLU A 261 19.18 22.42 14.83
C GLU A 261 18.81 20.96 15.15
N ASN A 262 17.54 20.68 15.47
CA ASN A 262 17.06 19.31 15.72
C ASN A 262 17.25 18.40 14.51
N ILE A 263 17.02 18.90 13.30
CA ILE A 263 17.27 18.15 12.06
C ILE A 263 18.75 17.83 11.91
N TYR A 264 19.62 18.81 12.12
CA TYR A 264 21.07 18.61 12.04
C TYR A 264 21.54 17.57 13.05
N ASP A 265 21.13 17.72 14.32
CA ASP A 265 21.54 16.82 15.41
C ASP A 265 21.06 15.39 15.14
N TYR A 266 19.84 15.22 14.62
CA TYR A 266 19.31 13.91 14.25
C TYR A 266 20.13 13.21 13.16
N VAL A 267 20.52 13.93 12.09
CA VAL A 267 21.37 13.38 11.03
C VAL A 267 22.79 13.12 11.56
N LEU A 268 23.30 13.99 12.44
CA LEU A 268 24.61 13.83 13.06
C LEU A 268 24.67 12.59 13.96
N GLU A 269 23.65 12.35 14.78
CA GLU A 269 23.54 11.15 15.61
C GLU A 269 23.64 9.88 14.75
N GLN A 270 22.87 9.81 13.66
CA GLN A 270 22.93 8.68 12.73
C GLN A 270 24.32 8.55 12.08
N PHE A 271 24.88 9.67 11.62
CA PHE A 271 26.20 9.71 10.99
C PHE A 271 27.28 9.18 11.93
N LEU A 272 27.29 9.63 13.19
CA LEU A 272 28.29 9.20 14.16
C LEU A 272 28.09 7.73 14.56
N PHE A 273 26.86 7.30 14.81
CA PHE A 273 26.54 5.93 15.23
C PHE A 273 26.96 4.89 14.19
N THR A 274 26.75 5.19 12.91
CA THR A 274 27.00 4.25 11.81
C THR A 274 28.36 4.39 11.13
N GLY A 275 29.25 5.24 11.65
CA GLY A 275 30.56 5.50 11.03
C GLY A 275 30.46 6.23 9.68
N GLY A 276 29.44 7.07 9.51
CA GLY A 276 29.24 7.94 8.35
C GLY A 276 28.21 7.45 7.33
N LEU A 277 27.43 6.40 7.64
CA LEU A 277 26.41 5.83 6.75
C LEU A 277 25.04 6.46 7.03
N VAL A 278 24.66 7.44 6.21
CA VAL A 278 23.33 8.08 6.29
C VAL A 278 22.45 7.64 5.12
N PRO A 279 21.36 6.88 5.38
CA PRO A 279 20.39 6.49 4.36
C PRO A 279 19.85 7.70 3.58
N SER A 280 19.77 7.57 2.25
CA SER A 280 19.45 8.68 1.35
C SER A 280 18.90 8.22 0.00
N ASP A 281 18.73 9.15 -0.96
CA ASP A 281 18.38 8.85 -2.35
C ASP A 281 19.47 8.05 -3.10
N LYS A 282 20.67 7.92 -2.51
CA LYS A 282 21.82 7.22 -3.10
C LYS A 282 22.33 6.04 -2.30
N LEU A 283 21.87 5.86 -1.06
CA LEU A 283 22.33 4.82 -0.16
C LEU A 283 21.14 4.18 0.56
N VAL A 284 20.97 2.87 0.34
CA VAL A 284 20.16 2.02 1.21
C VAL A 284 21.08 1.40 2.26
N LEU A 285 20.73 1.57 3.53
CA LEU A 285 21.43 0.93 4.64
C LEU A 285 20.63 -0.27 5.10
N VAL A 286 21.28 -1.43 5.15
CA VAL A 286 20.73 -2.65 5.74
C VAL A 286 21.40 -2.84 7.09
N GLU A 287 20.67 -2.53 8.15
CA GLU A 287 21.12 -2.65 9.53
C GLU A 287 20.67 -4.00 10.12
N LEU A 288 21.61 -4.69 10.77
CA LEU A 288 21.35 -5.91 11.50
C LEU A 288 21.30 -5.59 13.00
N TYR A 289 20.12 -5.70 13.60
CA TYR A 289 19.88 -5.50 15.03
C TYR A 289 19.56 -6.83 15.70
N GLN A 290 20.19 -7.12 16.83
CA GLN A 290 19.98 -8.34 17.60
C GLN A 290 19.50 -7.99 19.00
N ASP A 291 18.28 -8.42 19.31
CA ASP A 291 17.68 -8.27 20.64
C ASP A 291 17.94 -9.56 21.43
N THR A 292 18.85 -9.48 22.40
CA THR A 292 19.20 -10.61 23.26
C THR A 292 18.15 -10.93 24.31
N GLU A 293 17.29 -9.97 24.68
CA GLU A 293 16.24 -10.18 25.67
C GLU A 293 15.06 -10.95 25.05
N GLU A 294 14.64 -10.52 23.87
CA GLU A 294 13.58 -11.19 23.09
C GLU A 294 14.10 -12.38 22.26
N ALA A 295 15.42 -12.58 22.23
CA ALA A 295 16.11 -13.53 21.38
C ALA A 295 15.65 -13.42 19.92
N THR A 296 15.72 -12.23 19.33
CA THR A 296 15.33 -11.98 17.93
C THR A 296 16.42 -11.30 17.13
N THR A 297 16.38 -11.50 15.81
CA THR A 297 17.23 -10.78 14.86
C THR A 297 16.35 -10.00 13.90
N SER A 298 16.57 -8.68 13.85
CA SER A 298 15.85 -7.77 12.97
C SER A 298 16.77 -7.22 11.90
N ILE A 299 16.35 -7.35 10.65
CA ILE A 299 17.03 -6.79 9.48
C ILE A 299 16.23 -5.56 9.05
N ILE A 300 16.80 -4.38 9.28
CA ILE A 300 16.17 -3.09 9.05
C ILE A 300 16.71 -2.52 7.74
N PHE A 301 15.82 -2.35 6.77
CA PHE A 301 16.11 -1.70 5.51
C PHE A 301 15.72 -0.23 5.64
N HIS A 302 16.71 0.64 5.79
CA HIS A 302 16.50 2.08 5.77
C HIS A 302 16.36 2.56 4.33
N THR A 303 15.12 2.87 3.94
CA THR A 303 14.71 3.12 2.56
C THR A 303 13.77 4.32 2.45
N LEU A 304 14.22 5.37 1.76
CA LEU A 304 13.43 6.61 1.56
C LEU A 304 12.63 6.56 0.26
N PHE A 305 11.81 5.53 0.11
CA PHE A 305 10.97 5.30 -1.07
C PHE A 305 9.46 5.39 -0.78
N GLY A 306 9.07 5.66 0.46
CA GLY A 306 7.67 5.74 0.86
C GLY A 306 7.06 4.37 1.13
N ARG A 307 6.04 4.36 1.98
CA ARG A 307 5.48 3.12 2.55
C ARG A 307 4.92 2.14 1.53
N ARG A 308 4.33 2.62 0.42
CA ARG A 308 3.75 1.73 -0.61
C ARG A 308 4.82 0.94 -1.36
N VAL A 309 5.99 1.54 -1.59
CA VAL A 309 7.15 0.85 -2.17
C VAL A 309 7.76 -0.09 -1.13
N ASN A 310 7.93 0.39 0.12
CA ASN A 310 8.46 -0.42 1.21
C ASN A 310 7.57 -1.65 1.53
N ASP A 311 6.24 -1.56 1.39
CA ASP A 311 5.33 -2.69 1.58
C ASP A 311 5.51 -3.77 0.50
N ALA A 312 5.72 -3.36 -0.76
CA ALA A 312 6.05 -4.30 -1.84
C ALA A 312 7.40 -4.99 -1.60
N LEU A 313 8.44 -4.21 -1.33
CA LEU A 313 9.79 -4.74 -1.09
C LEU A 313 9.83 -5.65 0.14
N SER A 314 9.24 -5.22 1.25
CA SER A 314 9.28 -5.96 2.51
C SER A 314 8.65 -7.34 2.39
N ARG A 315 7.51 -7.49 1.70
CA ARG A 315 6.87 -8.80 1.47
C ARG A 315 7.69 -9.70 0.57
N ALA A 316 8.31 -9.15 -0.46
CA ALA A 316 9.17 -9.91 -1.35
C ALA A 316 10.44 -10.41 -0.63
N TYR A 317 11.09 -9.55 0.15
CA TYR A 317 12.25 -9.92 0.95
C TYR A 317 11.89 -10.85 2.10
N ALA A 318 10.75 -10.67 2.76
CA ALA A 318 10.28 -11.57 3.82
C ALA A 318 10.07 -13.00 3.30
N TYR A 319 9.54 -13.16 2.08
CA TYR A 319 9.39 -14.47 1.45
C TYR A 319 10.74 -15.16 1.17
N LYS A 320 11.73 -14.38 0.70
CA LYS A 320 13.09 -14.90 0.47
C LYS A 320 13.77 -15.24 1.80
N LEU A 321 13.65 -14.36 2.79
CA LEU A 321 14.21 -14.54 4.11
C LEU A 321 13.59 -15.74 4.83
N SER A 322 12.27 -15.94 4.77
CA SER A 322 11.63 -17.10 5.42
C SER A 322 12.15 -18.42 4.85
N THR A 323 12.40 -18.47 3.54
CA THR A 323 12.99 -19.62 2.87
C THR A 323 14.46 -19.83 3.28
N MET A 324 15.25 -18.75 3.38
CA MET A 324 16.66 -18.81 3.78
C MET A 324 16.83 -19.17 5.26
N ALA A 325 16.01 -18.59 6.13
CA ALA A 325 16.12 -18.71 7.58
C ALA A 325 15.37 -19.94 8.13
N GLY A 326 14.46 -20.54 7.36
CA GLY A 326 13.64 -21.66 7.77
C GLY A 326 12.62 -21.31 8.87
N SER A 327 12.25 -20.04 9.00
CA SER A 327 11.39 -19.53 10.06
C SER A 327 10.38 -18.49 9.55
N ASN A 328 9.34 -18.24 10.34
CA ASN A 328 8.40 -17.17 10.05
C ASN A 328 9.08 -15.81 10.23
N VAL A 329 8.79 -14.88 9.31
CA VAL A 329 9.32 -13.51 9.33
C VAL A 329 8.19 -12.55 9.70
N ARG A 330 8.39 -11.75 10.76
CA ARG A 330 7.51 -10.62 11.08
C ARG A 330 7.95 -9.40 10.27
N ILE A 331 6.99 -8.67 9.71
CA ILE A 331 7.22 -7.49 8.86
C ILE A 331 6.67 -6.26 9.58
N THR A 332 7.47 -5.20 9.65
CA THR A 332 7.03 -3.86 10.04
C THR A 332 7.40 -2.88 8.91
N VAL A 333 6.50 -1.98 8.53
CA VAL A 333 6.70 -1.06 7.40
C VAL A 333 6.37 0.36 7.81
N THR A 334 7.29 1.29 7.53
CA THR A 334 7.10 2.72 7.69
C THR A 334 7.32 3.45 6.36
N ASP A 335 7.19 4.78 6.37
CA ASP A 335 7.45 5.60 5.19
C ASP A 335 8.94 5.61 4.79
N ASN A 336 9.84 5.42 5.76
CA ASN A 336 11.29 5.59 5.60
C ASN A 336 12.09 4.30 5.79
N ALA A 337 11.43 3.18 6.15
CA ALA A 337 12.09 1.89 6.32
C ALA A 337 11.09 0.73 6.26
N PHE A 338 11.64 -0.49 6.21
CA PHE A 338 10.92 -1.70 6.62
C PHE A 338 11.86 -2.62 7.40
N MET A 339 11.29 -3.39 8.32
CA MET A 339 12.02 -4.30 9.20
C MET A 339 11.50 -5.72 9.04
N LEU A 340 12.43 -6.67 8.94
CA LEU A 340 12.17 -8.10 8.89
C LEU A 340 12.75 -8.76 10.14
N THR A 341 11.89 -9.24 11.03
CA THR A 341 12.31 -9.89 12.28
C THR A 341 12.14 -11.40 12.20
N VAL A 342 13.18 -12.13 12.58
CA VAL A 342 13.18 -13.59 12.73
C VAL A 342 13.51 -13.99 14.17
N PRO A 343 12.98 -15.14 14.64
CA PRO A 343 13.34 -15.66 15.96
C PRO A 343 14.78 -16.18 15.98
N GLY A 344 15.40 -16.04 17.16
CA GLY A 344 16.78 -16.40 17.46
C GLY A 344 17.79 -15.30 17.14
N ILE A 345 18.97 -15.42 17.74
CA ILE A 345 20.16 -14.65 17.36
C ILE A 345 20.79 -15.33 16.15
N ARG A 346 20.65 -14.72 14.98
CA ARG A 346 21.03 -15.28 13.67
C ARG A 346 22.24 -14.54 13.13
N ASN A 347 23.33 -15.27 12.95
CA ASN A 347 24.55 -14.80 12.28
C ASN A 347 24.79 -15.52 10.94
N ASP A 348 23.92 -16.47 10.60
CA ASP A 348 23.97 -17.31 9.40
C ASP A 348 23.27 -16.68 8.17
N ILE A 349 22.63 -15.53 8.35
CA ILE A 349 21.87 -14.87 7.28
C ILE A 349 22.83 -14.06 6.40
N ASP A 350 23.02 -14.53 5.17
CA ASP A 350 23.74 -13.78 4.14
C ASP A 350 22.88 -12.61 3.62
N LEU A 351 23.11 -11.42 4.18
CA LEU A 351 22.40 -10.19 3.82
C LEU A 351 22.62 -9.78 2.36
N SER A 352 23.82 -10.01 1.81
CA SER A 352 24.11 -9.70 0.42
C SER A 352 23.28 -10.59 -0.51
N ARG A 353 23.27 -11.90 -0.24
CA ARG A 353 22.42 -12.83 -0.98
C ARG A 353 20.94 -12.49 -0.87
N LEU A 354 20.47 -12.07 0.32
CA LEU A 354 19.09 -11.65 0.50
C LEU A 354 18.74 -10.44 -0.38
N VAL A 355 19.54 -9.36 -0.33
CA VAL A 355 19.32 -8.12 -1.09
C VAL A 355 19.21 -8.38 -2.59
N TYR A 356 20.11 -9.20 -3.15
CA TYR A 356 20.16 -9.50 -4.59
C TYR A 356 19.27 -10.70 -5.01
N SER A 357 18.50 -11.28 -4.09
CA SER A 357 17.58 -12.39 -4.41
C SER A 357 16.24 -11.93 -5.01
N VAL A 358 15.87 -10.66 -4.77
CA VAL A 358 14.67 -10.01 -5.32
C VAL A 358 15.12 -9.10 -6.46
N LYS A 359 14.52 -9.24 -7.62
CA LYS A 359 14.90 -8.57 -8.87
C LYS A 359 13.68 -7.93 -9.53
N PRO A 360 13.87 -6.93 -10.40
CA PRO A 360 12.75 -6.28 -11.11
C PRO A 360 11.86 -7.27 -11.89
N ASP A 361 12.47 -8.31 -12.47
CA ASP A 361 11.79 -9.34 -13.27
C ASP A 361 11.06 -10.39 -12.43
N ASN A 362 11.45 -10.61 -11.16
CA ASN A 362 10.89 -11.68 -10.33
C ASN A 362 9.96 -11.20 -9.20
N ILE A 363 9.98 -9.92 -8.85
CA ILE A 363 9.25 -9.38 -7.69
C ILE A 363 7.73 -9.58 -7.84
N GLU A 364 7.19 -9.40 -9.04
CA GLU A 364 5.75 -9.55 -9.27
C GLU A 364 5.28 -10.98 -9.02
N ASP A 365 6.03 -11.97 -9.52
CA ASP A 365 5.73 -13.38 -9.30
C ASP A 365 5.84 -13.78 -7.83
N ILE A 366 6.85 -13.24 -7.13
CA ILE A 366 7.00 -13.43 -5.68
C ILE A 366 5.77 -12.88 -4.95
N LEU A 367 5.39 -11.64 -5.23
CA LEU A 367 4.24 -11.00 -4.57
C LEU A 367 2.94 -11.72 -4.86
N ARG A 368 2.70 -12.17 -6.10
CA ARG A 368 1.52 -12.98 -6.45
C ARG A 368 1.44 -14.26 -5.61
N ARG A 369 2.57 -14.94 -5.39
CA ARG A 369 2.63 -16.14 -4.53
C ARG A 369 2.36 -15.80 -3.06
N VAL A 370 2.96 -14.73 -2.56
CA VAL A 370 2.80 -14.27 -1.16
C VAL A 370 1.35 -13.87 -0.88
N LEU A 371 0.68 -13.22 -1.83
CA LEU A 371 -0.66 -12.67 -1.64
C LEU A 371 -1.79 -13.72 -1.72
N ARG A 372 -1.57 -14.85 -2.39
CA ARG A 372 -2.61 -15.85 -2.71
C ARG A 372 -3.48 -16.27 -1.52
N ASN A 373 -2.87 -16.43 -0.34
CA ASN A 373 -3.58 -16.91 0.87
C ASN A 373 -3.81 -15.80 1.91
N THR A 374 -3.71 -14.53 1.52
CA THR A 374 -3.82 -13.40 2.45
C THR A 374 -5.25 -12.87 2.56
N GLU A 375 -5.62 -12.34 3.73
CA GLU A 375 -6.89 -11.62 3.91
C GLU A 375 -6.97 -10.37 3.03
N LEU A 376 -5.82 -9.75 2.72
CA LEU A 376 -5.74 -8.62 1.80
C LEU A 376 -6.28 -8.98 0.41
N LEU A 377 -5.86 -10.13 -0.15
CA LEU A 377 -6.38 -10.61 -1.44
C LEU A 377 -7.88 -10.91 -1.37
N LYS A 378 -8.34 -11.62 -0.34
CA LYS A 378 -9.76 -11.97 -0.19
C LYS A 378 -10.66 -10.73 -0.16
N ARG A 379 -10.24 -9.68 0.58
CA ARG A 379 -10.99 -8.42 0.69
C ARG A 379 -10.99 -7.63 -0.62
N ARG A 380 -9.83 -7.50 -1.27
CA ARG A 380 -9.72 -6.79 -2.56
C ARG A 380 -10.48 -7.52 -3.66
N PHE A 381 -10.44 -8.85 -3.68
CA PHE A 381 -11.26 -9.65 -4.57
C PHE A 381 -12.76 -9.45 -4.32
N ARG A 382 -13.22 -9.38 -3.06
CA ARG A 382 -14.62 -9.04 -2.76
C ARG A 382 -15.00 -7.68 -3.37
N HIS A 383 -14.17 -6.65 -3.20
CA HIS A 383 -14.44 -5.33 -3.78
C HIS A 383 -14.54 -5.38 -5.31
N CYS A 384 -13.59 -6.06 -5.97
CA CYS A 384 -13.62 -6.26 -7.42
C CYS A 384 -14.86 -7.07 -7.87
N ALA A 385 -15.23 -8.10 -7.12
CA ALA A 385 -16.39 -8.94 -7.38
C ALA A 385 -17.70 -8.16 -7.26
N GLU A 386 -17.81 -7.26 -6.28
CA GLU A 386 -18.96 -6.36 -6.14
C GLU A 386 -19.01 -5.33 -7.27
N ARG A 387 -17.91 -4.62 -7.53
CA ARG A 387 -17.83 -3.62 -8.61
C ARG A 387 -18.06 -4.27 -9.98
N GLY A 388 -17.61 -5.50 -10.19
CA GLY A 388 -17.78 -6.25 -11.44
C GLY A 388 -19.13 -6.98 -11.58
N PHE A 389 -20.11 -6.75 -10.68
CA PHE A 389 -21.42 -7.42 -10.67
C PHE A 389 -21.38 -8.96 -10.52
N MET A 390 -20.25 -9.52 -10.10
CA MET A 390 -20.15 -10.93 -9.72
C MET A 390 -20.93 -11.18 -8.43
N LEU A 391 -20.73 -10.31 -7.45
CA LEU A 391 -21.48 -10.25 -6.20
C LEU A 391 -22.46 -9.08 -6.26
N LEU A 392 -23.74 -9.36 -6.03
CA LEU A 392 -24.78 -8.34 -6.02
C LEU A 392 -25.11 -7.93 -4.58
N ARG A 393 -24.91 -6.66 -4.26
CA ARG A 393 -25.26 -6.08 -2.94
C ARG A 393 -26.77 -5.98 -2.78
N ARG A 394 -27.45 -5.56 -3.84
CA ARG A 394 -28.89 -5.32 -3.88
C ARG A 394 -29.51 -6.07 -5.04
N TYR A 395 -30.57 -6.82 -4.76
CA TYR A 395 -31.35 -7.50 -5.78
C TYR A 395 -32.84 -7.41 -5.45
N ARG A 396 -33.61 -6.81 -6.36
CA ARG A 396 -35.03 -6.44 -6.15
C ARG A 396 -35.16 -5.52 -4.92
N ARG A 397 -35.96 -5.90 -3.92
CA ARG A 397 -36.18 -5.14 -2.67
C ARG A 397 -35.30 -5.61 -1.49
N ARG A 398 -34.34 -6.52 -1.72
CA ARG A 398 -33.51 -7.09 -0.66
C ARG A 398 -32.07 -6.63 -0.80
N THR A 399 -31.54 -6.11 0.29
CA THR A 399 -30.10 -5.91 0.49
C THR A 399 -29.54 -7.20 1.07
N ARG A 400 -28.44 -7.71 0.50
CA ARG A 400 -27.74 -8.86 1.06
C ARG A 400 -26.87 -8.44 2.24
N ASP A 401 -26.83 -9.30 3.25
CA ASP A 401 -25.97 -9.15 4.41
C ASP A 401 -24.48 -9.27 4.02
N THR A 402 -23.63 -8.41 4.60
CA THR A 402 -22.20 -8.29 4.25
C THR A 402 -21.39 -9.51 4.65
N HIS A 403 -21.74 -10.16 5.76
CA HIS A 403 -21.09 -11.42 6.18
C HIS A 403 -21.40 -12.55 5.18
N THR A 404 -22.64 -12.63 4.72
CA THR A 404 -23.03 -13.56 3.64
C THR A 404 -22.29 -13.27 2.33
N LEU A 405 -22.08 -11.99 1.98
CA LEU A 405 -21.28 -11.62 0.81
C LEU A 405 -19.82 -12.05 0.95
N GLN A 406 -19.22 -11.94 2.14
CA GLN A 406 -17.84 -12.38 2.41
C GLN A 406 -17.67 -13.90 2.24
N LEU A 407 -18.57 -14.70 2.84
CA LEU A 407 -18.51 -16.16 2.70
C LEU A 407 -18.64 -16.60 1.22
N ASN A 408 -19.53 -15.95 0.48
CA ASN A 408 -19.66 -16.19 -0.95
C ASN A 408 -18.40 -15.73 -1.71
N ALA A 409 -17.77 -14.62 -1.34
CA ALA A 409 -16.56 -14.13 -1.98
C ALA A 409 -15.39 -15.10 -1.85
N GLN A 410 -15.24 -15.75 -0.69
CA GLN A 410 -14.17 -16.74 -0.49
C GLN A 410 -14.37 -17.99 -1.34
N ALA A 411 -15.59 -18.56 -1.34
CA ALA A 411 -15.91 -19.70 -2.20
C ALA A 411 -15.73 -19.35 -3.69
N LEU A 412 -16.10 -18.12 -4.08
CA LEU A 412 -15.88 -17.62 -5.42
C LEU A 412 -14.40 -17.46 -5.76
N LEU A 413 -13.57 -16.97 -4.83
CA LEU A 413 -12.14 -16.84 -5.03
C LEU A 413 -11.53 -18.22 -5.34
N GLU A 414 -11.82 -19.22 -4.52
CA GLU A 414 -11.36 -20.60 -4.72
C GLU A 414 -11.80 -21.19 -6.07
N ALA A 415 -13.03 -20.88 -6.51
CA ALA A 415 -13.53 -21.30 -7.81
C ALA A 415 -12.80 -20.62 -8.97
N VAL A 416 -12.58 -19.31 -8.90
CA VAL A 416 -11.96 -18.55 -10.00
C VAL A 416 -10.44 -18.70 -10.08
N GLU A 417 -9.77 -19.08 -8.99
CA GLU A 417 -8.34 -19.42 -9.04
C GLU A 417 -8.03 -20.57 -10.01
N ARG A 418 -9.02 -21.46 -10.25
CA ARG A 418 -8.91 -22.56 -11.21
C ARG A 418 -9.13 -22.12 -12.66
N ILE A 419 -9.51 -20.86 -12.88
CA ILE A 419 -9.82 -20.28 -14.19
C ILE A 419 -8.67 -19.35 -14.58
N PRO A 420 -7.77 -19.78 -15.48
CA PRO A 420 -6.64 -18.97 -15.89
C PRO A 420 -7.09 -17.62 -16.45
N GLY A 421 -6.47 -16.53 -15.97
CA GLY A 421 -6.74 -15.18 -16.47
C GLY A 421 -8.14 -14.65 -16.16
N PHE A 422 -8.83 -15.18 -15.14
CA PHE A 422 -10.15 -14.65 -14.74
C PHE A 422 -10.07 -13.14 -14.45
N PRO A 423 -10.91 -12.30 -15.08
CA PRO A 423 -10.66 -10.87 -15.17
C PRO A 423 -10.73 -10.17 -13.80
N LEU A 424 -11.68 -10.55 -12.93
CA LEU A 424 -11.80 -9.90 -11.62
C LEU A 424 -10.71 -10.36 -10.62
N LEU A 425 -10.13 -11.54 -10.82
CA LEU A 425 -8.99 -11.99 -10.03
C LEU A 425 -7.71 -11.26 -10.49
N LYS A 426 -7.51 -11.16 -11.81
CA LYS A 426 -6.43 -10.36 -12.41
C LYS A 426 -6.47 -8.92 -11.90
N GLU A 427 -7.66 -8.35 -11.87
CA GLU A 427 -7.94 -7.01 -11.36
C GLU A 427 -7.66 -6.85 -9.86
N ALA A 428 -8.04 -7.83 -9.03
CA ALA A 428 -7.72 -7.80 -7.61
C ALA A 428 -6.21 -7.79 -7.34
N TYR A 429 -5.43 -8.57 -8.10
CA TYR A 429 -3.96 -8.50 -8.03
C TYR A 429 -3.44 -7.15 -8.50
N ARG A 430 -3.97 -6.61 -9.59
CA ARG A 430 -3.60 -5.29 -10.13
C ARG A 430 -3.83 -4.20 -9.09
N GLU A 431 -5.00 -4.14 -8.47
CA GLU A 431 -5.31 -3.16 -7.41
C GLU A 431 -4.37 -3.30 -6.19
N ILE A 432 -4.03 -4.52 -5.77
CA ILE A 432 -3.10 -4.71 -4.65
C ILE A 432 -1.69 -4.23 -5.02
N LEU A 433 -1.18 -4.64 -6.18
CA LEU A 433 0.20 -4.38 -6.58
C LEU A 433 0.42 -2.93 -6.99
N GLU A 434 -0.56 -2.29 -7.64
CA GLU A 434 -0.43 -0.94 -8.20
C GLU A 434 -1.09 0.16 -7.37
N ASP A 435 -2.24 -0.09 -6.70
CA ASP A 435 -3.00 0.95 -6.00
C ASP A 435 -2.74 0.93 -4.48
N TYR A 436 -2.65 -0.26 -3.89
CA TYR A 436 -2.30 -0.41 -2.47
C TYR A 436 -0.78 -0.34 -2.28
N MET A 437 -0.03 -1.19 -2.96
CA MET A 437 1.42 -1.12 -3.09
C MET A 437 1.83 -0.18 -4.23
N ASP A 438 3.12 -0.02 -4.47
CA ASP A 438 3.65 0.68 -5.64
C ASP A 438 4.72 -0.19 -6.32
N ILE A 439 4.24 -1.23 -7.01
CA ILE A 439 5.11 -2.24 -7.63
C ILE A 439 6.01 -1.65 -8.72
N GLU A 440 5.54 -0.63 -9.43
CA GLU A 440 6.30 -0.03 -10.53
C GLU A 440 7.52 0.73 -10.00
N ASN A 441 7.35 1.54 -8.94
CA ASN A 441 8.50 2.18 -8.30
C ASN A 441 9.35 1.18 -7.52
N ALA A 442 8.79 0.08 -7.00
CA ALA A 442 9.58 -0.99 -6.40
C ALA A 442 10.50 -1.67 -7.42
N LYS A 443 10.01 -1.98 -8.63
CA LYS A 443 10.83 -2.48 -9.75
C LYS A 443 11.94 -1.49 -10.10
N LEU A 444 11.62 -0.21 -10.21
CA LEU A 444 12.59 0.86 -10.49
C LEU A 444 13.69 0.96 -9.42
N VAL A 445 13.32 0.85 -8.13
CA VAL A 445 14.29 0.84 -7.02
C VAL A 445 15.21 -0.37 -7.12
N LEU A 446 14.66 -1.55 -7.41
CA LEU A 446 15.48 -2.75 -7.61
C LEU A 446 16.43 -2.60 -8.80
N GLU A 447 16.00 -1.97 -9.91
CA GLU A 447 16.88 -1.63 -11.03
C GLU A 447 18.02 -0.70 -10.59
N TRP A 448 17.73 0.31 -9.77
CA TRP A 448 18.75 1.23 -9.26
C TRP A 448 19.76 0.54 -8.34
N ILE A 449 19.32 -0.39 -7.51
CA ILE A 449 20.20 -1.21 -6.66
C ILE A 449 21.09 -2.10 -7.53
N HIS A 450 20.50 -2.83 -8.49
CA HIS A 450 21.24 -3.79 -9.33
C HIS A 450 22.19 -3.11 -10.32
N SER A 451 21.88 -1.90 -10.78
CA SER A 451 22.76 -1.09 -11.64
C SER A 451 23.83 -0.31 -10.85
N GLY A 452 23.77 -0.29 -9.52
CA GLY A 452 24.67 0.49 -8.67
C GLY A 452 24.38 1.99 -8.64
N LYS A 453 23.24 2.45 -9.21
CA LYS A 453 22.80 3.85 -9.11
C LYS A 453 22.43 4.25 -7.68
N VAL A 454 21.96 3.28 -6.89
CA VAL A 454 21.78 3.37 -5.44
C VAL A 454 22.66 2.29 -4.82
N SER A 455 23.60 2.69 -3.96
CA SER A 455 24.46 1.75 -3.26
C SER A 455 23.71 1.09 -2.10
N VAL A 456 24.14 -0.12 -1.76
CA VAL A 456 23.68 -0.82 -0.56
C VAL A 456 24.87 -1.00 0.36
N SER A 457 24.72 -0.66 1.63
CA SER A 457 25.72 -0.92 2.67
C SER A 457 25.09 -1.70 3.82
N PHE A 458 25.91 -2.51 4.47
CA PHE A 458 25.50 -3.34 5.60
C PHE A 458 26.14 -2.81 6.88
N PHE A 459 25.38 -2.79 7.97
CA PHE A 459 25.85 -2.32 9.27
C PHE A 459 25.35 -3.24 10.39
N GLY A 460 26.16 -3.46 11.41
CA GLY A 460 25.87 -4.40 12.51
C GLY A 460 26.61 -5.75 12.38
N PRO A 461 26.29 -6.73 13.25
CA PRO A 461 25.19 -6.73 14.21
C PRO A 461 25.34 -5.68 15.32
N THR A 462 24.24 -5.02 15.70
CA THR A 462 24.16 -4.09 16.84
C THR A 462 23.25 -4.63 17.94
N SER A 463 23.54 -4.26 19.19
CA SER A 463 22.69 -4.54 20.35
C SER A 463 21.71 -3.41 20.68
N VAL A 464 21.84 -2.27 20.01
CA VAL A 464 20.91 -1.14 20.07
C VAL A 464 20.64 -0.64 18.65
N PRO A 465 19.39 -0.27 18.32
CA PRO A 465 19.05 0.23 17.00
C PRO A 465 19.66 1.63 16.77
N SER A 466 19.98 1.93 15.50
CA SER A 466 20.47 3.25 15.13
C SER A 466 19.42 4.36 15.35
N PRO A 467 19.83 5.64 15.44
CA PRO A 467 18.88 6.76 15.59
C PRO A 467 17.75 6.79 14.55
N PHE A 468 17.98 6.33 13.32
CA PHE A 468 16.95 6.23 12.27
C PHE A 468 16.08 4.96 12.36
N ALA A 469 16.48 3.97 13.17
CA ALA A 469 15.71 2.76 13.41
C ALA A 469 14.76 2.88 14.61
N HIS A 470 14.92 3.94 15.40
CA HIS A 470 14.24 4.16 16.68
C HIS A 470 12.80 4.67 16.58
#